data_AF-A0A8T4U8I5-F1
#
_entry.id   AF-A0A8T4U8I5-F1
#
_cell.length_a   1.000
_cell.length_b   1.000
_cell.length_c   1.000
_cell.angle_alpha   90.00
_cell.angle_beta   90.00
_cell.angle_gamma   90.00
#
_symmetry.space_group_name_H-M   'P 1'
#
loop_
_entity.id
_entity.type
_entity.pdbx_description
1 polymer ?
#
loop_
_entity_poly.entity_id
_entity_poly.type
_entity_poly.pdbx_seq_one_letter_code
_entity_poly.pdbx_strand_id
1 'polypeptide(L)'
;MLICGIDEARRGPVIGPMVMCGALIEEEDMHKLISLKPRDSKLMTAEERGHLYPKLLPVLKHYLVFILQPKEIDKAVHGHDGLNLNKLEAHKQAEILNEFSPDKAIIDCPSNNIDSYRIYLKRLLKNKKIELVLEHNAERYPLVAAASIIAKVTGDKEIELLKKEIGADFGSGYLSDPKTVEFLKNNFENYPEIFRKSWFPYKELVNKKFQKSLSDFTQFLKEEQKQKSHTLEDLKKLEDFGFHFEKPKSEHELAIMKGPCIVILYKKEEAKKNVKKLLDS
;
A
#
# COMPACT_ATOMS: atom_id res chain seq x y z
N MET A 1 -6.29 26.79 27.11
CA MET A 1 -6.00 25.36 26.82
C MET A 1 -5.30 25.24 25.48
N LEU A 2 -4.35 24.31 25.32
CA LEU A 2 -3.76 23.95 24.03
C LEU A 2 -4.53 22.79 23.40
N ILE A 3 -4.96 22.98 22.16
CA ILE A 3 -5.75 22.00 21.41
C ILE A 3 -4.98 21.62 20.14
N CYS A 4 -4.85 20.32 19.88
CA CYS A 4 -4.25 19.79 18.67
C CYS A 4 -5.30 19.09 17.78
N GLY A 5 -5.28 19.38 16.49
CA GLY A 5 -6.03 18.63 15.46
C GLY A 5 -5.05 17.84 14.59
N ILE A 6 -5.33 16.57 14.33
CA ILE A 6 -4.47 15.71 13.49
C ILE A 6 -5.29 15.04 12.40
N ASP A 7 -4.79 15.10 11.18
CA ASP A 7 -5.34 14.42 10.01
C ASP A 7 -4.21 14.01 9.05
N GLU A 8 -4.53 13.15 8.08
CA GLU A 8 -3.64 12.76 7.00
C GLU A 8 -4.23 13.01 5.61
N ALA A 9 -3.35 13.01 4.61
CA ALA A 9 -3.71 13.03 3.22
C ALA A 9 -2.92 11.99 2.46
N ARG A 10 -3.49 11.56 1.33
CA ARG A 10 -2.85 10.61 0.41
C ARG A 10 -2.56 9.26 1.06
N ARG A 11 -3.50 8.74 1.83
CA ARG A 11 -3.40 7.40 2.44
C ARG A 11 -3.48 6.27 1.41
N GLY A 12 -4.32 6.38 0.39
CA GLY A 12 -4.60 5.30 -0.57
C GLY A 12 -3.81 5.17 -1.89
N PRO A 13 -3.11 6.19 -2.44
CA PRO A 13 -2.50 6.11 -3.77
C PRO A 13 -1.37 5.07 -3.81
N VAL A 14 -1.11 4.53 -5.00
CA VAL A 14 0.02 3.61 -5.24
C VAL A 14 1.33 4.35 -5.51
N ILE A 15 1.25 5.62 -5.92
CA ILE A 15 2.41 6.49 -6.19
C ILE A 15 2.52 7.60 -5.14
N GLY A 16 3.75 7.82 -4.66
CA GLY A 16 4.16 8.96 -3.86
C GLY A 16 3.87 8.83 -2.37
N PRO A 17 4.22 9.86 -1.59
CA PRO A 17 4.19 9.81 -0.14
C PRO A 17 2.77 9.91 0.43
N MET A 18 2.64 9.53 1.71
CA MET A 18 1.52 9.87 2.57
C MET A 18 1.92 11.06 3.44
N VAL A 19 1.01 12.00 3.69
CA VAL A 19 1.32 13.19 4.49
C VAL A 19 0.45 13.23 5.73
N MET A 20 1.03 13.39 6.91
CA MET A 20 0.31 13.60 8.16
C MET A 20 0.58 15.00 8.68
N CYS A 21 -0.42 15.66 9.24
CA CYS A 21 -0.29 17.00 9.80
C CYS A 21 -0.89 17.07 11.20
N GLY A 22 -0.15 17.65 12.14
CA GLY A 22 -0.68 18.13 13.40
C GLY A 22 -0.75 19.66 13.40
N ALA A 23 -1.90 20.22 13.75
CA ALA A 23 -2.11 21.65 13.94
C ALA A 23 -2.38 21.94 15.42
N LEU A 24 -1.64 22.87 16.02
CA LEU A 24 -1.77 23.28 17.42
C LEU A 24 -2.32 24.70 17.49
N ILE A 25 -3.29 24.92 18.37
CA ILE A 25 -3.89 26.25 18.59
C ILE A 25 -4.14 26.48 20.08
N GLU A 26 -4.11 27.75 20.48
CA GLU A 26 -4.65 28.17 21.77
C GLU A 26 -6.17 28.27 21.67
N GLU A 27 -6.88 27.82 22.69
CA GLU A 27 -8.34 27.87 22.73
C GLU A 27 -8.90 29.29 22.50
N GLU A 28 -8.20 30.31 23.00
CA GLU A 28 -8.56 31.71 22.77
C GLU A 28 -8.52 32.13 21.29
N ASP A 29 -7.68 31.50 20.46
CA ASP A 29 -7.55 31.78 19.03
C ASP A 29 -8.50 30.94 18.16
N MET A 30 -9.23 29.98 18.74
CA MET A 30 -10.13 29.09 18.00
C MET A 30 -11.18 29.85 17.18
N HIS A 31 -11.67 30.99 17.68
CA HIS A 31 -12.64 31.83 16.97
C HIS A 31 -12.07 32.40 15.65
N LYS A 32 -10.78 32.73 15.60
CA LYS A 32 -10.09 33.19 14.38
C LYS A 32 -10.08 32.06 13.36
N LEU A 33 -9.78 30.83 13.78
CA LEU A 33 -9.78 29.68 12.90
C LEU A 33 -11.17 29.38 12.34
N ILE A 34 -12.20 29.41 13.19
CA ILE A 34 -13.61 29.21 12.78
C ILE A 34 -14.02 30.26 11.73
N SER A 35 -13.57 31.52 11.87
CA SER A 35 -13.89 32.59 10.92
C SER A 35 -13.36 32.33 9.49
N LEU A 36 -12.27 31.56 9.38
CA LEU A 36 -11.70 31.14 8.10
C LEU A 36 -12.49 30.02 7.42
N LYS A 37 -13.45 29.41 8.14
CA LYS A 37 -14.35 28.34 7.68
C LYS A 37 -13.59 27.17 7.00
N PRO A 38 -12.56 26.59 7.63
CA PRO A 38 -11.97 25.36 7.12
C PRO A 38 -13.05 24.26 7.09
N ARG A 39 -13.10 23.53 5.98
CA ARG A 39 -14.04 22.44 5.73
C ARG A 39 -13.29 21.25 5.14
N ASP A 40 -13.97 20.11 5.03
CA ASP A 40 -13.41 18.89 4.45
C ASP A 40 -12.66 19.19 3.14
N SER A 41 -11.36 18.89 3.15
CA SER A 41 -10.43 19.21 2.07
C SER A 41 -10.79 18.47 0.77
N LYS A 42 -11.51 17.33 0.88
CA LYS A 42 -12.02 16.53 -0.25
C LYS A 42 -13.16 17.22 -0.98
N LEU A 43 -13.90 18.09 -0.29
CA LEU A 43 -15.00 18.89 -0.86
C LEU A 43 -14.55 20.26 -1.39
N MET A 44 -13.24 20.50 -1.42
CA MET A 44 -12.62 21.73 -1.90
C MET A 44 -11.85 21.49 -3.20
N THR A 45 -11.74 22.52 -4.04
CA THR A 45 -10.82 22.50 -5.18
C THR A 45 -9.38 22.73 -4.71
N ALA A 46 -8.40 22.38 -5.56
CA ALA A 46 -7.00 22.65 -5.26
C ALA A 46 -6.72 24.16 -5.08
N GLU A 47 -7.41 24.99 -5.86
CA GLU A 47 -7.33 26.45 -5.78
C GLU A 47 -7.91 26.98 -4.45
N GLU A 48 -9.09 26.52 -4.04
CA GLU A 48 -9.68 26.91 -2.76
C GLU A 48 -8.77 26.55 -1.58
N ARG A 49 -8.21 25.32 -1.59
CA ARG A 49 -7.23 24.91 -0.58
C ARG A 49 -5.97 25.77 -0.63
N GLY A 50 -5.46 26.08 -1.82
CA GLY A 50 -4.30 26.93 -2.02
C GLY A 50 -4.48 28.35 -1.48
N HIS A 51 -5.68 28.91 -1.61
CA HIS A 51 -6.03 30.22 -1.05
C HIS A 51 -6.21 30.21 0.47
N LEU A 52 -6.72 29.12 1.03
CA LEU A 52 -6.98 28.99 2.46
C LEU A 52 -5.73 28.63 3.27
N TYR A 53 -4.87 27.76 2.72
CA TYR A 53 -3.61 27.31 3.33
C TYR A 53 -2.78 28.45 3.95
N PRO A 54 -2.40 29.53 3.23
CA PRO A 54 -1.58 30.61 3.79
C PRO A 54 -2.30 31.43 4.87
N LYS A 55 -3.63 31.39 4.92
CA LYS A 55 -4.44 32.08 5.94
C LYS A 55 -4.54 31.27 7.23
N LEU A 56 -4.43 29.95 7.15
CA LEU A 56 -4.46 29.06 8.33
C LEU A 56 -3.19 29.21 9.17
N LEU A 57 -2.01 29.27 8.53
CA LEU A 57 -0.73 29.22 9.23
C LEU A 57 -0.55 30.30 10.30
N PRO A 58 -0.90 31.59 10.08
CA PRO A 58 -0.73 32.64 11.09
C PRO A 58 -1.69 32.51 12.28
N VAL A 59 -2.77 31.74 12.15
CA VAL A 59 -3.74 31.51 13.23
C VAL A 59 -3.32 30.34 14.13
N LEU A 60 -2.56 29.40 13.60
CA LEU A 60 -2.06 28.27 14.37
C LEU A 60 -0.88 28.71 15.25
N LYS A 61 -0.87 28.26 16.49
CA LYS A 61 0.29 28.42 17.38
C LYS A 61 1.50 27.68 16.82
N HIS A 62 1.27 26.46 16.33
CA HIS A 62 2.30 25.67 15.66
C HIS A 62 1.67 24.61 14.75
N TYR A 63 2.45 24.04 13.85
CA TYR A 63 2.04 22.88 13.07
C TYR A 63 3.26 22.01 12.72
N LEU A 64 3.03 20.72 12.52
CA LEU A 64 4.07 19.74 12.21
C LEU A 64 3.56 18.85 11.08
N VAL A 65 4.38 18.66 10.05
CA VAL A 65 4.04 17.85 8.88
C VAL A 65 5.05 16.74 8.72
N PHE A 66 4.56 15.51 8.61
CA PHE A 66 5.36 14.34 8.25
C PHE A 66 5.04 13.90 6.83
N ILE A 67 6.06 13.78 6.00
CA ILE A 67 5.97 13.25 4.63
C ILE A 67 6.57 11.84 4.65
N LEU A 68 5.70 10.84 4.68
CA LEU A 68 6.04 9.42 4.79
C LEU A 68 6.27 8.86 3.39
N GLN A 69 7.53 8.58 3.08
CA GLN A 69 7.94 8.11 1.75
C GLN A 69 7.48 6.67 1.50
N PRO A 70 7.27 6.26 0.23
CA PRO A 70 6.82 4.90 -0.09
C PRO A 70 7.63 3.79 0.59
N LYS A 71 8.96 3.95 0.68
CA LYS A 71 9.85 3.00 1.37
C LYS A 71 9.53 2.85 2.87
N GLU A 72 9.20 3.94 3.56
CA GLU A 72 8.83 3.91 4.98
C GLU A 72 7.49 3.23 5.17
N ILE A 73 6.52 3.54 4.30
CA ILE A 73 5.19 2.91 4.29
C ILE A 73 5.33 1.40 4.04
N ASP A 74 6.08 1.00 3.02
CA ASP A 74 6.31 -0.40 2.68
C ASP A 74 6.98 -1.15 3.83
N LYS A 75 7.97 -0.53 4.50
CA LYS A 75 8.62 -1.11 5.67
C LYS A 75 7.61 -1.36 6.80
N ALA A 76 6.69 -0.44 7.05
CA ALA A 76 5.67 -0.61 8.08
C ALA A 76 4.60 -1.66 7.72
N VAL A 77 4.24 -1.81 6.43
CA VAL A 77 3.20 -2.75 6.00
C VAL A 77 3.74 -4.18 5.80
N HIS A 78 4.97 -4.32 5.33
CA HIS A 78 5.62 -5.62 5.11
C HIS A 78 6.54 -6.06 6.26
N GLY A 79 6.80 -5.18 7.22
CA GLY A 79 7.67 -5.47 8.35
C GLY A 79 7.18 -6.68 9.18
N HIS A 80 8.13 -7.44 9.71
CA HIS A 80 7.85 -8.53 10.65
C HIS A 80 7.71 -8.04 12.11
N ASP A 81 7.86 -6.74 12.34
CA ASP A 81 7.74 -6.08 13.66
C ASP A 81 6.27 -5.91 14.11
N GLY A 82 5.31 -6.36 13.30
CA GLY A 82 3.89 -6.28 13.58
C GLY A 82 3.31 -4.88 13.41
N LEU A 83 4.04 -3.95 12.77
CA LEU A 83 3.48 -2.69 12.29
C LEU A 83 2.50 -2.95 11.13
N ASN A 84 1.65 -1.96 10.91
CA ASN A 84 0.79 -1.82 9.75
C ASN A 84 0.56 -0.33 9.52
N LEU A 85 -0.19 0.03 8.49
CA LEU A 85 -0.43 1.44 8.16
C LEU A 85 -1.05 2.20 9.34
N ASN A 86 -2.10 1.65 9.97
CA ASN A 86 -2.74 2.27 11.14
C ASN A 86 -1.74 2.46 12.31
N LYS A 87 -0.86 1.50 12.58
CA LYS A 87 0.14 1.62 13.64
C LYS A 87 1.21 2.64 13.30
N LEU A 88 1.66 2.72 12.04
CA LEU A 88 2.57 3.77 11.58
C LEU A 88 1.94 5.15 11.81
N GLU A 89 0.67 5.31 11.45
CA GLU A 89 -0.10 6.54 11.70
C GLU A 89 -0.16 6.86 13.20
N ALA A 90 -0.43 5.88 14.05
CA ALA A 90 -0.43 6.06 15.51
C ALA A 90 0.95 6.47 16.06
N HIS A 91 2.03 5.93 15.52
CA HIS A 91 3.39 6.34 15.87
C HIS A 91 3.64 7.80 15.52
N LYS A 92 3.27 8.24 14.31
CA LYS A 92 3.43 9.63 13.88
C LYS A 92 2.51 10.60 14.62
N GLN A 93 1.28 10.19 14.91
CA GLN A 93 0.38 10.92 15.81
C GLN A 93 1.00 11.08 17.20
N ALA A 94 1.61 10.03 17.75
CA ALA A 94 2.29 10.11 19.04
C ALA A 94 3.51 11.05 18.99
N GLU A 95 4.29 11.04 17.91
CA GLU A 95 5.39 12.00 17.70
C GLU A 95 4.88 13.45 17.75
N ILE A 96 3.82 13.77 17.00
CA ILE A 96 3.16 15.10 17.03
C ILE A 96 2.74 15.47 18.46
N LEU A 97 2.01 14.57 19.13
CA LEU A 97 1.45 14.85 20.45
C LEU A 97 2.51 14.96 21.55
N ASN A 98 3.61 14.21 21.42
CA ASN A 98 4.74 14.29 22.33
C ASN A 98 5.53 15.58 22.16
N GLU A 99 5.60 16.09 20.93
CA GLU A 99 6.23 17.39 20.63
C GLU A 99 5.37 18.54 21.16
N PHE A 100 4.08 18.55 20.82
CA PHE A 100 3.19 19.67 21.16
C PHE A 100 2.75 19.67 22.62
N SER A 101 2.70 18.50 23.26
CA SER A 101 2.17 18.31 24.63
C SER A 101 0.84 19.08 24.89
N PRO A 102 -0.19 18.93 24.03
CA PRO A 102 -1.44 19.66 24.18
C PRO A 102 -2.25 19.16 25.37
N ASP A 103 -3.22 19.96 25.83
CA ASP A 103 -4.19 19.51 26.83
C ASP A 103 -5.22 18.56 26.21
N LYS A 104 -5.63 18.84 24.96
CA LYS A 104 -6.61 18.06 24.19
C LYS A 104 -6.15 17.81 22.76
N ALA A 105 -6.40 16.61 22.25
CA ALA A 105 -6.13 16.25 20.87
C ALA A 105 -7.37 15.66 20.19
N ILE A 106 -7.71 16.17 19.01
CA ILE A 106 -8.78 15.69 18.15
C ILE A 106 -8.14 15.07 16.90
N ILE A 107 -8.43 13.81 16.62
CA ILE A 107 -7.72 13.01 15.62
C ILE A 107 -8.73 12.34 14.70
N ASP A 108 -8.55 12.46 13.39
CA ASP A 108 -9.26 11.61 12.43
C ASP A 108 -8.71 10.18 12.53
N CYS A 109 -9.55 9.24 12.96
CA CYS A 109 -9.12 7.90 13.31
C CYS A 109 -9.11 6.98 12.09
N PRO A 110 -7.96 6.41 11.70
CA PRO A 110 -7.85 5.52 10.53
C PRO A 110 -8.35 4.09 10.81
N SER A 111 -8.76 3.78 12.05
CA SER A 111 -9.08 2.43 12.52
C SER A 111 -10.56 2.29 12.88
N ASN A 112 -11.24 1.30 12.28
CA ASN A 112 -12.63 0.94 12.61
C ASN A 112 -12.80 0.52 14.09
N ASN A 113 -11.72 0.07 14.75
CA ASN A 113 -11.71 -0.18 16.19
C ASN A 113 -11.02 1.00 16.89
N ILE A 114 -11.81 2.03 17.20
CA ILE A 114 -11.35 3.27 17.83
C ILE A 114 -10.78 3.00 19.23
N ASP A 115 -11.40 2.12 20.03
CA ASP A 115 -10.97 1.87 21.41
C ASP A 115 -9.60 1.19 21.48
N SER A 116 -9.38 0.16 20.66
CA SER A 116 -8.09 -0.50 20.57
C SER A 116 -7.01 0.47 20.08
N TYR A 117 -7.34 1.30 19.09
CA TYR A 117 -6.43 2.31 18.56
C TYR A 117 -6.09 3.38 19.60
N ARG A 118 -7.09 3.87 20.35
CA ARG A 118 -6.93 4.81 21.45
C ARG A 118 -6.00 4.26 22.53
N ILE A 119 -6.19 3.00 22.94
CA ILE A 119 -5.32 2.34 23.91
C ILE A 119 -3.90 2.27 23.37
N TYR A 120 -3.74 1.82 22.11
CA TYR A 120 -2.44 1.72 21.47
C TYR A 120 -1.71 3.07 21.41
N LEU A 121 -2.37 4.12 20.90
CA LEU A 121 -1.84 5.47 20.83
C LEU A 121 -1.48 6.00 22.23
N LYS A 122 -2.38 5.85 23.21
CA LYS A 122 -2.14 6.30 24.58
C LYS A 122 -0.89 5.68 25.19
N ARG A 123 -0.49 4.45 24.83
CA ARG A 123 0.76 3.82 25.30
C ARG A 123 2.01 4.52 24.74
N LEU A 124 1.94 5.10 23.54
CA LEU A 124 3.05 5.79 22.88
C LEU A 124 3.28 7.23 23.42
N LEU A 125 2.28 7.82 24.09
CA LEU A 125 2.37 9.19 24.61
C LEU A 125 3.26 9.30 25.85
N LYS A 126 4.09 10.33 25.94
CA LYS A 126 4.85 10.67 27.15
C LYS A 126 3.90 11.22 28.23
N ASN A 127 3.02 12.13 27.84
CA ASN A 127 1.98 12.68 28.72
C ASN A 127 0.67 11.87 28.57
N LYS A 128 0.28 11.13 29.62
CA LYS A 128 -0.95 10.32 29.62
C LYS A 128 -2.22 11.11 29.98
N LYS A 129 -2.08 12.38 30.36
CA LYS A 129 -3.17 13.27 30.75
C LYS A 129 -3.83 13.97 29.56
N ILE A 130 -3.24 13.90 28.37
CA ILE A 130 -3.83 14.46 27.15
C ILE A 130 -5.23 13.87 26.95
N GLU A 131 -6.23 14.73 26.85
CA GLU A 131 -7.59 14.33 26.48
C GLU A 131 -7.59 13.95 24.99
N LEU A 132 -7.76 12.66 24.71
CA LEU A 132 -7.83 12.17 23.33
C LEU A 132 -9.29 12.11 22.87
N VAL A 133 -9.59 12.72 21.73
CA VAL A 133 -10.86 12.60 21.00
C VAL A 133 -10.54 11.97 19.65
N LEU A 134 -10.91 10.71 19.47
CA LEU A 134 -10.73 9.97 18.23
C LEU A 134 -12.11 9.71 17.65
N GLU A 135 -12.35 10.21 16.45
CA GLU A 135 -13.60 10.03 15.71
C GLU A 135 -13.28 9.70 14.25
N HIS A 136 -14.26 9.14 13.54
CA HIS A 136 -14.19 9.07 12.09
C HIS A 136 -14.76 10.34 11.47
N ASN A 137 -14.19 10.80 10.36
CA ASN A 137 -14.57 12.03 9.68
C ASN A 137 -14.46 13.23 10.64
N ALA A 138 -13.37 13.27 11.40
CA ALA A 138 -13.11 14.32 12.37
C ALA A 138 -12.86 15.69 11.69
N GLU A 139 -12.78 15.76 10.36
CA GLU A 139 -12.73 17.01 9.58
C GLU A 139 -13.97 17.92 9.81
N ARG A 140 -15.02 17.44 10.49
CA ARG A 140 -16.09 18.28 11.05
C ARG A 140 -15.58 19.30 12.09
N TYR A 141 -14.44 19.03 12.73
CA TYR A 141 -13.79 19.95 13.65
C TYR A 141 -12.89 20.91 12.86
N PRO A 142 -13.05 22.24 13.00
CA PRO A 142 -12.28 23.22 12.23
C PRO A 142 -10.75 23.03 12.29
N LEU A 143 -10.23 22.61 13.44
CA LEU A 143 -8.79 22.36 13.62
C LEU A 143 -8.30 21.11 12.89
N VAL A 144 -9.10 20.05 12.83
CA VAL A 144 -8.79 18.85 12.05
C VAL A 144 -8.93 19.16 10.56
N ALA A 145 -9.96 19.90 10.15
CA ALA A 145 -10.09 20.38 8.77
C ALA A 145 -8.87 21.22 8.33
N ALA A 146 -8.36 22.08 9.21
CA ALA A 146 -7.14 22.84 8.94
C ALA A 146 -5.93 21.94 8.74
N ALA A 147 -5.74 20.93 9.60
CA ALA A 147 -4.69 19.92 9.44
C ALA A 147 -4.85 19.14 8.12
N SER A 148 -6.07 18.75 7.76
CA SER A 148 -6.43 18.10 6.49
C SER A 148 -5.99 18.92 5.28
N ILE A 149 -6.32 20.22 5.28
CA ILE A 149 -5.95 21.13 4.20
C ILE A 149 -4.43 21.25 4.09
N ILE A 150 -3.72 21.37 5.21
CA ILE A 150 -2.24 21.44 5.24
C ILE A 150 -1.63 20.16 4.67
N ALA A 151 -2.11 18.99 5.11
CA ALA A 151 -1.66 17.69 4.62
C ALA A 151 -1.93 17.53 3.12
N LYS A 152 -3.14 17.90 2.66
CA LYS A 152 -3.53 17.76 1.25
C LYS A 152 -2.74 18.68 0.33
N VAL A 153 -2.58 19.96 0.70
CA VAL A 153 -1.79 20.92 -0.09
C VAL A 153 -0.33 20.50 -0.15
N THR A 154 0.23 20.02 0.96
CA THR A 154 1.62 19.53 0.98
C THR A 154 1.76 18.29 0.10
N GLY A 155 0.89 17.31 0.25
CA GLY A 155 0.93 16.09 -0.56
C GLY A 155 0.69 16.33 -2.06
N ASP A 156 -0.12 17.32 -2.42
CA ASP A 156 -0.32 17.72 -3.82
C ASP A 156 0.97 18.35 -4.38
N LYS A 157 1.68 19.19 -3.59
CA LYS A 157 2.99 19.73 -3.97
C LYS A 157 4.04 18.63 -4.16
N GLU A 158 4.11 17.64 -3.27
CA GLU A 158 5.06 16.53 -3.39
C GLU A 158 4.88 15.75 -4.70
N ILE A 159 3.64 15.55 -5.15
CA ILE A 159 3.40 14.90 -6.45
C ILE A 159 3.86 15.76 -7.61
N GLU A 160 3.59 17.06 -7.57
CA GLU A 160 4.03 17.95 -8.64
C GLU A 160 5.56 18.06 -8.69
N LEU A 161 6.26 17.93 -7.55
CA LEU A 161 7.71 17.77 -7.51
C LEU A 161 8.16 16.46 -8.15
N LEU A 162 7.57 15.32 -7.77
CA LEU A 162 7.90 14.02 -8.37
C LEU A 162 7.65 14.00 -9.88
N LYS A 163 6.57 14.60 -10.38
CA LYS A 163 6.30 14.71 -11.82
C LYS A 163 7.39 15.51 -12.55
N LYS A 164 7.87 16.59 -11.94
CA LYS A 164 8.96 17.40 -12.49
C LYS A 164 10.29 16.66 -12.50
N GLU A 165 10.62 15.96 -11.41
CA GLU A 165 11.85 15.18 -11.29
C GLU A 165 11.90 14.04 -12.31
N ILE A 166 10.77 13.35 -12.51
CA ILE A 166 10.64 12.26 -13.49
C ILE A 166 10.51 12.79 -14.92
N GLY A 167 10.01 14.03 -15.09
CA GLY A 167 9.70 14.59 -16.41
C GLY A 167 8.46 13.95 -17.06
N ALA A 168 7.52 13.43 -16.27
CA ALA A 168 6.30 12.80 -16.77
C ALA A 168 5.09 13.07 -15.87
N ASP A 169 3.92 13.28 -16.48
CA ASP A 169 2.65 13.37 -15.75
C ASP A 169 2.04 11.97 -15.56
N PHE A 170 2.29 11.38 -14.40
CA PHE A 170 1.73 10.09 -13.99
C PHE A 170 0.31 10.21 -13.40
N GLY A 171 -0.34 11.37 -13.50
CA GLY A 171 -1.67 11.61 -12.94
C GLY A 171 -1.66 11.81 -11.42
N SER A 172 -2.72 11.38 -10.75
CA SER A 172 -2.96 11.63 -9.31
C SER A 172 -2.16 10.72 -8.38
N GLY A 173 -1.69 9.57 -8.87
CA GLY A 173 -1.11 8.48 -8.08
C GLY A 173 -2.14 7.48 -7.55
N TYR A 174 -3.44 7.72 -7.76
CA TYR A 174 -4.51 6.77 -7.45
C TYR A 174 -4.87 5.93 -8.66
N LEU A 175 -5.26 4.67 -8.43
CA LEU A 175 -5.65 3.75 -9.52
C LEU A 175 -6.99 4.07 -10.17
N SER A 176 -7.77 4.99 -9.59
CA SER A 176 -8.93 5.58 -10.25
C SER A 176 -8.55 6.50 -11.41
N ASP A 177 -7.29 6.93 -11.49
CA ASP A 177 -6.77 7.74 -12.58
C ASP A 177 -6.13 6.85 -13.66
N PRO A 178 -6.65 6.86 -14.90
CA PRO A 178 -6.10 6.08 -16.01
C PRO A 178 -4.61 6.36 -16.27
N LYS A 179 -4.15 7.61 -16.11
CA LYS A 179 -2.73 7.97 -16.30
C LYS A 179 -1.84 7.26 -15.30
N THR A 180 -2.30 7.14 -14.05
CA THR A 180 -1.56 6.43 -13.00
C THR A 180 -1.49 4.94 -13.29
N VAL A 181 -2.59 4.34 -13.76
CA VAL A 181 -2.62 2.91 -14.11
C VAL A 181 -1.65 2.61 -15.24
N GLU A 182 -1.65 3.43 -16.29
CA GLU A 182 -0.72 3.30 -17.41
C GLU A 182 0.73 3.53 -16.99
N PHE A 183 0.98 4.59 -16.22
CA PHE A 183 2.33 4.90 -15.74
C PHE A 183 2.90 3.78 -14.87
N LEU A 184 2.10 3.22 -13.95
CA LEU A 184 2.49 2.08 -13.12
C LEU A 184 2.89 0.87 -13.99
N LYS A 185 2.07 0.50 -14.99
CA LYS A 185 2.36 -0.64 -15.88
C LYS A 185 3.68 -0.48 -16.63
N ASN A 186 3.96 0.73 -17.08
CA ASN A 186 5.10 1.00 -17.95
C ASN A 186 6.39 1.34 -17.18
N ASN A 187 6.30 1.74 -15.91
CA ASN A 187 7.43 2.33 -15.19
C ASN A 187 7.69 1.78 -13.78
N PHE A 188 7.00 0.73 -13.33
CA PHE A 188 7.23 0.15 -11.99
C PHE A 188 8.68 -0.32 -11.77
N GLU A 189 9.44 -0.62 -12.83
CA GLU A 189 10.88 -0.96 -12.78
C GLU A 189 11.81 0.23 -12.99
N ASN A 190 11.33 1.28 -13.67
CA ASN A 190 12.13 2.46 -14.01
C ASN A 190 12.22 3.44 -12.83
N TYR A 191 11.12 3.61 -12.10
CA TYR A 191 11.03 4.49 -10.94
C TYR A 191 10.52 3.75 -9.69
N PRO A 192 11.15 2.64 -9.28
CA PRO A 192 10.61 1.74 -8.26
C PRO A 192 10.46 2.41 -6.88
N GLU A 193 11.22 3.46 -6.60
CA GLU A 193 11.22 4.22 -5.34
C GLU A 193 9.97 5.07 -5.11
N ILE A 194 9.27 5.49 -6.16
CA ILE A 194 8.05 6.30 -6.03
C ILE A 194 6.79 5.46 -5.79
N PHE A 195 6.88 4.14 -5.99
CA PHE A 195 5.75 3.23 -5.82
C PHE A 195 5.71 2.64 -4.42
N ARG A 196 4.51 2.50 -3.88
CA ARG A 196 4.25 1.74 -2.64
C ARG A 196 4.12 0.26 -2.98
N LYS A 197 5.21 -0.47 -2.82
CA LYS A 197 5.31 -1.88 -3.21
C LYS A 197 4.46 -2.80 -2.35
N SER A 198 4.01 -2.33 -1.18
CA SER A 198 3.10 -3.08 -0.32
C SER A 198 1.64 -3.01 -0.74
N TRP A 199 1.29 -2.19 -1.73
CA TRP A 199 -0.07 -2.12 -2.25
C TRP A 199 -0.35 -3.33 -3.15
N PHE A 200 -1.56 -3.88 -3.02
CA PHE A 200 -1.97 -5.05 -3.78
C PHE A 200 -1.81 -4.88 -5.30
N PRO A 201 -2.18 -3.75 -5.92
CA PRO A 201 -2.06 -3.59 -7.36
C PRO A 201 -0.61 -3.56 -7.89
N TYR A 202 0.33 -3.03 -7.11
CA TYR A 202 1.76 -3.14 -7.43
C TYR A 202 2.21 -4.62 -7.37
N LYS A 203 1.84 -5.33 -6.30
CA LYS A 203 2.15 -6.76 -6.14
C LYS A 203 1.56 -7.61 -7.25
N GLU A 204 0.30 -7.36 -7.62
CA GLU A 204 -0.38 -8.07 -8.70
C GLU A 204 0.33 -7.86 -10.05
N LEU A 205 0.72 -6.62 -10.35
CA LEU A 205 1.46 -6.31 -11.57
C LEU A 205 2.80 -7.05 -11.65
N VAL A 206 3.56 -7.03 -10.55
CA VAL A 206 4.84 -7.73 -10.45
C VAL A 206 4.64 -9.24 -10.58
N ASN A 207 3.66 -9.81 -9.88
CA ASN A 207 3.36 -11.23 -9.93
C ASN A 207 2.94 -11.68 -11.33
N LYS A 208 2.13 -10.89 -12.05
CA LYS A 208 1.74 -11.17 -13.44
C LYS A 208 2.93 -11.22 -14.39
N LYS A 209 3.99 -10.45 -14.14
CA LYS A 209 5.23 -10.51 -14.95
C LYS A 209 5.99 -11.82 -14.73
N PHE A 210 6.01 -12.35 -13.50
CA PHE A 210 6.70 -13.60 -13.16
C PHE A 210 5.85 -14.85 -13.41
N GLN A 211 4.53 -14.69 -13.59
CA GLN A 211 3.63 -15.76 -13.94
C GLN A 211 3.68 -15.98 -15.46
N LYS A 212 4.46 -16.98 -15.90
CA LYS A 212 4.41 -17.44 -17.30
C LYS A 212 2.96 -17.78 -17.66
N SER A 213 2.48 -17.25 -18.78
CA SER A 213 1.14 -17.57 -19.25
C SER A 213 1.06 -19.05 -19.64
N LEU A 214 -0.15 -19.63 -19.63
CA LEU A 214 -0.34 -21.00 -20.13
C LEU A 214 0.13 -21.13 -21.59
N SER A 215 0.04 -20.05 -22.37
CA SER A 215 0.61 -19.91 -23.71
C SER A 215 2.14 -19.96 -23.70
N ASP A 216 2.82 -19.28 -22.78
CA ASP A 216 4.30 -19.34 -22.67
C ASP A 216 4.76 -20.73 -22.25
N PHE A 217 3.99 -21.40 -21.39
CA PHE A 217 4.23 -22.81 -21.06
C PHE A 217 3.95 -23.72 -22.25
N THR A 218 2.86 -23.49 -23.01
CA THR A 218 2.54 -24.25 -24.21
C THR A 218 3.57 -24.04 -25.32
N GLN A 219 4.11 -22.83 -25.43
CA GLN A 219 5.16 -22.48 -26.38
C GLN A 219 6.50 -23.09 -25.97
N PHE A 220 6.86 -23.02 -24.68
CA PHE A 220 7.98 -23.78 -24.11
C PHE A 220 7.85 -25.28 -24.39
N LEU A 221 6.67 -25.88 -24.18
CA LEU A 221 6.41 -27.28 -24.51
C LEU A 221 6.52 -27.56 -26.00
N LYS A 222 6.08 -26.64 -26.88
CA LYS A 222 6.23 -26.78 -28.34
C LYS A 222 7.68 -26.66 -28.79
N GLU A 223 8.47 -25.81 -28.14
CA GLU A 223 9.90 -25.62 -28.40
C GLU A 223 10.71 -26.82 -27.89
N GLU A 224 10.40 -27.37 -26.71
CA GLU A 224 10.96 -28.64 -26.24
C GLU A 224 10.52 -29.83 -27.11
N GLN A 225 9.26 -29.88 -27.56
CA GLN A 225 8.78 -30.94 -28.47
C GLN A 225 9.45 -30.90 -29.84
N LYS A 226 9.87 -29.72 -30.32
CA LYS A 226 10.69 -29.59 -31.53
C LYS A 226 12.12 -30.12 -31.33
N GLN A 227 12.60 -30.28 -30.10
CA GLN A 227 13.95 -30.70 -29.79
C GLN A 227 14.11 -32.18 -29.37
N LYS A 228 13.05 -32.99 -29.24
CA LYS A 228 13.22 -34.40 -28.82
C LYS A 228 12.54 -35.42 -29.73
N SER A 229 13.32 -36.00 -30.64
CA SER A 229 13.61 -37.42 -30.46
C SER A 229 14.60 -37.53 -29.29
N HIS A 230 14.32 -38.41 -28.31
CA HIS A 230 15.06 -38.64 -27.05
C HIS A 230 14.40 -38.08 -25.77
N THR A 231 13.17 -38.51 -25.49
CA THR A 231 12.40 -38.17 -24.28
C THR A 231 12.90 -38.84 -22.99
N LEU A 232 13.69 -39.92 -23.05
CA LEU A 232 14.12 -40.67 -21.86
C LEU A 232 15.52 -40.28 -21.35
N GLU A 233 16.44 -39.88 -22.24
CA GLU A 233 17.81 -39.49 -21.85
C GLU A 233 17.84 -38.12 -21.17
N ASP A 234 17.00 -37.19 -21.60
CA ASP A 234 16.91 -35.88 -20.95
C ASP A 234 16.27 -35.92 -19.56
N LEU A 235 15.45 -36.94 -19.27
CA LEU A 235 14.88 -37.12 -17.94
C LEU A 235 15.92 -37.61 -16.93
N LYS A 236 17.02 -38.25 -17.37
CA LYS A 236 18.12 -38.61 -16.47
C LYS A 236 18.84 -37.40 -15.87
N LYS A 237 18.81 -36.24 -16.55
CA LYS A 237 19.35 -34.99 -16.01
C LYS A 237 18.65 -34.53 -14.73
N LEU A 238 17.45 -35.05 -14.43
CA LEU A 238 16.75 -34.77 -13.18
C LEU A 238 17.35 -35.50 -11.97
N GLU A 239 18.16 -36.55 -12.18
CA GLU A 239 18.92 -37.20 -11.11
C GLU A 239 19.92 -36.22 -10.47
N ASP A 240 20.53 -35.34 -11.27
CA ASP A 240 21.42 -34.27 -10.81
C ASP A 240 20.70 -33.25 -9.90
N PHE A 241 19.37 -33.20 -9.96
CA PHE A 241 18.51 -32.35 -9.11
C PHE A 241 17.86 -33.12 -7.95
N GLY A 242 18.34 -34.33 -7.65
CA GLY A 242 17.88 -35.14 -6.51
C GLY A 242 16.58 -35.90 -6.76
N PHE A 243 16.22 -36.14 -8.02
CA PHE A 243 15.12 -37.04 -8.37
C PHE A 243 15.63 -38.47 -8.58
N HIS A 244 14.87 -39.46 -8.10
CA HIS A 244 15.18 -40.87 -8.30
C HIS A 244 14.04 -41.57 -9.00
N PHE A 245 14.37 -42.38 -10.01
CA PHE A 245 13.38 -43.19 -10.72
C PHE A 245 12.87 -44.32 -9.85
N GLU A 246 11.54 -44.46 -9.80
CA GLU A 246 10.86 -45.60 -9.22
C GLU A 246 10.13 -46.40 -10.29
N LYS A 247 9.91 -47.68 -9.99
CA LYS A 247 9.09 -48.54 -10.83
C LYS A 247 7.66 -47.97 -10.92
N PRO A 248 7.09 -47.88 -12.13
CA PRO A 248 5.68 -47.58 -12.32
C PRO A 248 4.79 -48.47 -11.45
N LYS A 249 3.74 -47.89 -10.87
CA LYS A 249 2.77 -48.59 -10.02
C LYS A 249 1.54 -49.05 -10.80
N SER A 250 1.34 -48.53 -12.01
CA SER A 250 0.27 -48.94 -12.91
C SER A 250 0.73 -49.07 -14.35
N GLU A 251 0.00 -49.83 -15.16
CA GLU A 251 0.31 -50.03 -16.58
C GLU A 251 0.20 -48.74 -17.42
N HIS A 252 -0.48 -47.73 -16.89
CA HIS A 252 -0.66 -46.43 -17.52
C HIS A 252 0.50 -45.47 -17.25
N GLU A 253 1.36 -45.79 -16.28
CA GLU A 253 2.52 -45.00 -15.90
C GLU A 253 3.74 -45.43 -16.72
N LEU A 254 4.39 -44.43 -17.32
CA LEU A 254 5.63 -44.56 -18.07
C LEU A 254 6.85 -44.50 -17.15
N ALA A 255 6.86 -43.58 -16.19
CA ALA A 255 7.91 -43.44 -15.18
C ALA A 255 7.41 -42.66 -13.97
N ILE A 256 7.91 -43.01 -12.78
CA ILE A 256 7.75 -42.23 -11.55
C ILE A 256 9.11 -41.70 -11.14
N MET A 257 9.19 -40.42 -10.78
CA MET A 257 10.38 -39.80 -10.22
C MET A 257 10.04 -39.15 -8.88
N LYS A 258 10.82 -39.44 -7.84
CA LYS A 258 10.66 -38.86 -6.50
C LYS A 258 11.84 -37.96 -6.15
N GLY A 259 11.53 -36.75 -5.67
CA GLY A 259 12.49 -35.79 -5.15
C GLY A 259 11.76 -34.74 -4.29
N PRO A 260 12.09 -33.45 -4.40
CA PRO A 260 11.36 -32.35 -3.74
C PRO A 260 9.85 -32.31 -4.08
N CYS A 261 9.46 -32.92 -5.20
CA CYS A 261 8.09 -33.24 -5.55
C CYS A 261 8.04 -34.63 -6.23
N ILE A 262 6.83 -35.15 -6.46
CA ILE A 262 6.64 -36.41 -7.21
C ILE A 262 6.22 -36.05 -8.64
N VAL A 263 6.93 -36.58 -9.62
CA VAL A 263 6.60 -36.44 -11.04
C VAL A 263 6.20 -37.81 -11.59
N ILE A 264 5.02 -37.89 -12.21
CA ILE A 264 4.51 -39.12 -12.83
C ILE A 264 4.28 -38.84 -14.30
N LEU A 265 4.95 -39.62 -15.17
CA LEU A 265 4.74 -39.59 -16.60
C LEU A 265 3.78 -40.69 -17.00
N TYR A 266 2.75 -40.36 -17.78
CA TYR A 266 1.76 -41.32 -18.27
C TYR A 266 1.98 -41.65 -19.75
N LYS A 267 1.61 -42.86 -20.16
CA LYS A 267 1.60 -43.27 -21.57
C LYS A 267 0.55 -42.45 -22.35
N LYS A 268 0.88 -42.06 -23.58
CA LYS A 268 0.16 -41.04 -24.37
C LYS A 268 -1.25 -41.43 -24.85
N GLU A 269 -1.82 -42.57 -24.43
CA GLU A 269 -3.09 -43.08 -25.01
C GLU A 269 -4.34 -43.10 -24.13
N GLU A 270 -4.35 -42.64 -22.87
CA GLU A 270 -5.60 -42.68 -22.06
C GLU A 270 -6.00 -41.40 -21.30
N ALA A 271 -5.43 -40.24 -21.65
CA ALA A 271 -5.88 -38.96 -21.08
C ALA A 271 -7.32 -38.54 -21.51
N LYS A 272 -7.98 -39.28 -22.41
CA LYS A 272 -9.33 -38.95 -22.91
C LYS A 272 -10.49 -39.59 -22.16
N LYS A 273 -10.29 -40.64 -21.34
CA LYS A 273 -11.42 -41.36 -20.70
C LYS A 273 -11.78 -40.87 -19.30
N ASN A 274 -10.84 -40.31 -18.52
CA ASN A 274 -11.09 -39.99 -17.11
C ASN A 274 -11.59 -38.57 -16.82
N VAL A 275 -11.53 -37.64 -17.79
CA VAL A 275 -12.15 -36.30 -17.61
C VAL A 275 -13.67 -36.36 -17.82
N LYS A 276 -14.16 -37.27 -18.67
CA LYS A 276 -15.60 -37.40 -18.94
C LYS A 276 -16.37 -38.04 -17.78
N LYS A 277 -15.71 -38.89 -16.98
CA LYS A 277 -16.35 -39.59 -15.86
C LYS A 277 -16.49 -38.75 -14.58
N LEU A 278 -15.79 -37.62 -14.49
CA LEU A 278 -15.82 -36.68 -13.35
C LEU A 278 -16.76 -35.48 -13.57
N LEU A 279 -17.28 -35.31 -14.78
CA LEU A 279 -18.29 -34.28 -15.10
C LEU A 279 -19.72 -34.85 -15.16
N ASP A 280 -19.87 -36.17 -15.17
CA ASP A 280 -21.16 -36.88 -15.24
C ASP A 280 -21.47 -37.68 -13.95
N SER A 281 -20.83 -37.37 -12.81
CA SER A 281 -21.08 -37.97 -11.48
C SER A 281 -21.05 -36.91 -10.40
#